data_AF-A0A3M1VL69-F1
#
_entry.id   AF-A0A3M1VL69-F1
#
_cell.length_a   1.000
_cell.length_b   1.000
_cell.length_c   1.000
_cell.angle_alpha   90.00
_cell.angle_beta   90.00
_cell.angle_gamma   90.00
#
_symmetry.space_group_name_H-M   'P 1'
#
loop_
_entity.id
_entity.type
_entity.pdbx_description
1 polymer ?
#
loop_
_entity_poly.entity_id
_entity_poly.type
_entity_poly.pdbx_seq_one_letter_code
_entity_poly.pdbx_strand_id
1 'polypeptide(L)'
;MTGLCYRAVDSRKSAEARSRTARSKSCGSCHGAAVSALLALIASAGCAGPLRLSPFATASPQMAESAELRRRFVVERSPEAIRTLLREHVERGMTLEEVQAVLGEPGERVYDDAAIKRGSPLIHQADVIYRWGPDRNGRSYYLAFREGKLVHFPAD
;
A
#
# COMPACT_ATOMS: atom_id res chain seq x y z
N MET A 1 -36.24 38.70 3.19
CA MET A 1 -34.78 38.76 3.01
C MET A 1 -34.13 38.67 4.37
N THR A 2 -33.45 37.56 4.58
CA THR A 2 -32.89 37.05 5.84
C THR A 2 -31.73 37.89 6.34
N GLY A 3 -31.81 38.28 7.63
CA GLY A 3 -30.71 38.82 8.40
C GLY A 3 -29.72 37.73 8.81
N LEU A 4 -28.46 38.12 8.97
CA LEU A 4 -27.40 37.28 9.51
C LEU A 4 -26.80 37.97 10.73
N CYS A 5 -27.00 37.29 11.86
CA CYS A 5 -26.67 37.71 13.21
C CYS A 5 -25.17 37.66 13.49
N TYR A 6 -24.79 38.56 14.39
CA TYR A 6 -23.47 38.81 14.93
C TYR A 6 -23.16 37.84 16.10
N ARG A 7 -21.92 37.30 16.08
CA ARG A 7 -21.00 36.99 17.18
C ARG A 7 -21.43 36.26 18.48
N ALA A 8 -20.46 35.41 18.85
CA ALA A 8 -19.90 35.16 20.19
C ALA A 8 -20.55 34.06 21.06
N VAL A 9 -19.77 32.99 21.25
CA VAL A 9 -19.71 32.28 22.54
C VAL A 9 -18.24 32.03 22.86
N ASP A 10 -17.75 32.77 23.85
CA ASP A 10 -16.46 32.59 24.50
C ASP A 10 -16.66 31.74 25.75
N SER A 11 -15.91 30.64 25.79
CA SER A 11 -15.22 29.99 26.91
C SER A 11 -15.71 30.08 28.37
N ARG A 12 -15.46 28.94 29.04
CA ARG A 12 -15.25 28.67 30.49
C ARG A 12 -16.42 28.03 31.23
N LYS A 13 -16.27 26.73 31.53
CA LYS A 13 -16.12 26.24 32.92
C LYS A 13 -15.83 24.74 32.99
N SER A 14 -14.89 24.42 33.89
CA SER A 14 -14.72 23.14 34.61
C SER A 14 -14.17 21.97 33.78
N ALA A 15 -12.89 21.60 33.82
CA ALA A 15 -12.05 21.21 34.96
C ALA A 15 -12.62 20.03 35.78
N GLU A 16 -11.76 19.01 35.93
CA GLU A 16 -11.81 17.88 36.87
C GLU A 16 -12.82 16.75 36.66
N ALA A 17 -12.31 15.61 36.15
CA ALA A 17 -12.52 14.32 36.81
C ALA A 17 -11.41 13.32 36.39
N ARG A 18 -10.48 13.08 37.31
CA ARG A 18 -9.54 11.96 37.30
C ARG A 18 -10.24 10.71 37.85
N SER A 19 -10.16 9.58 37.16
CA SER A 19 -10.21 8.22 37.74
C SER A 19 -9.99 7.21 36.61
N ARG A 20 -8.82 6.58 36.42
CA ARG A 20 -8.28 5.46 37.20
C ARG A 20 -9.33 4.39 37.56
N THR A 21 -9.46 3.41 36.69
CA THR A 21 -9.83 2.02 37.01
C THR A 21 -8.86 1.13 36.23
N ALA A 22 -7.84 0.60 36.90
CA ALA A 22 -7.79 -0.77 37.44
C ALA A 22 -7.68 -1.80 36.30
N ARG A 23 -6.46 -2.25 35.95
CA ARG A 23 -5.69 -3.32 36.61
C ARG A 23 -6.41 -4.68 36.52
N SER A 24 -6.13 -5.41 35.45
CA SER A 24 -6.30 -6.87 35.41
C SER A 24 -4.93 -7.52 35.63
N LYS A 25 -4.81 -8.24 36.75
CA LYS A 25 -3.74 -9.18 37.10
C LYS A 25 -4.45 -10.44 37.64
N SER A 26 -4.02 -11.61 37.17
CA SER A 26 -4.13 -12.99 37.72
C SER A 26 -4.64 -13.94 36.63
N CYS A 27 -4.11 -15.13 36.38
CA CYS A 27 -3.19 -16.05 37.04
C CYS A 27 -2.26 -16.63 35.94
N GLY A 28 -1.00 -17.00 36.16
CA GLY A 28 -0.42 -17.57 37.35
C GLY A 28 -0.46 -19.11 37.28
N SER A 29 0.72 -19.70 37.08
CA SER A 29 1.06 -21.09 37.45
C SER A 29 0.52 -22.20 36.53
N CYS A 30 1.23 -23.29 36.19
CA CYS A 30 2.42 -23.89 36.77
C CYS A 30 2.73 -25.23 36.04
N HIS A 31 4.01 -25.63 35.96
CA HIS A 31 4.53 -27.00 35.72
C HIS A 31 4.19 -27.66 34.35
N GLY A 32 5.08 -28.35 33.66
CA GLY A 32 6.40 -28.85 34.02
C GLY A 32 7.11 -29.45 32.80
N ALA A 33 8.40 -29.69 32.97
CA ALA A 33 9.21 -30.50 32.08
C ALA A 33 8.74 -31.96 32.10
N ALA A 34 8.53 -32.57 30.94
CA ALA A 34 8.67 -34.00 30.66
C ALA A 34 8.43 -34.20 29.15
N VAL A 35 9.49 -34.37 28.36
CA VAL A 35 9.84 -35.69 27.78
C VAL A 35 8.64 -36.38 27.15
N SER A 36 8.51 -36.26 25.83
CA SER A 36 8.21 -37.43 25.00
C SER A 36 8.60 -37.12 23.56
N ALA A 37 9.84 -37.50 23.24
CA ALA A 37 10.18 -37.91 21.91
C ALA A 37 9.22 -39.03 21.50
N LEU A 38 8.36 -38.77 20.53
CA LEU A 38 7.69 -39.82 19.78
C LEU A 38 7.91 -39.53 18.29
N LEU A 39 9.04 -40.04 17.79
CA LEU A 39 9.23 -40.32 16.38
C LEU A 39 8.10 -41.27 15.94
N ALA A 40 7.10 -40.73 15.26
CA ALA A 40 6.18 -41.54 14.48
C ALA A 40 6.71 -41.61 13.04
N LEU A 41 7.39 -42.71 12.76
CA LEU A 41 7.68 -43.25 11.44
C LEU A 41 6.41 -43.29 10.60
N ILE A 42 6.29 -42.39 9.61
CA ILE A 42 5.35 -42.55 8.49
C ILE A 42 6.19 -42.97 7.28
N ALA A 43 6.41 -44.27 7.16
CA ALA A 43 6.97 -44.91 5.99
C ALA A 43 5.92 -45.86 5.40
N SER A 44 5.19 -45.39 4.39
CA SER A 44 4.53 -46.21 3.36
C SER A 44 4.08 -45.26 2.25
N ALA A 45 4.88 -45.12 1.19
CA ALA A 45 4.73 -45.87 -0.05
C ALA A 45 3.54 -45.40 -0.89
N GLY A 46 3.81 -44.58 -1.92
CA GLY A 46 2.81 -44.19 -2.90
C GLY A 46 3.32 -43.21 -3.95
N CYS A 47 3.54 -43.74 -5.16
CA CYS A 47 3.82 -43.06 -6.43
C CYS A 47 5.22 -42.49 -6.68
N ALA A 48 5.97 -43.32 -7.39
CA ALA A 48 7.13 -42.98 -8.19
C ALA A 48 6.85 -41.83 -9.17
N GLY A 49 7.50 -40.72 -8.88
CA GLY A 49 7.97 -39.74 -9.85
C GLY A 49 9.01 -38.93 -9.08
N PRO A 50 10.21 -38.65 -9.63
CA PRO A 50 10.99 -37.59 -9.05
C PRO A 50 10.12 -36.34 -9.15
N LEU A 51 9.52 -35.92 -8.03
CA LEU A 51 9.19 -34.51 -7.85
C LEU A 51 10.54 -33.81 -7.97
N ARG A 52 10.90 -33.45 -9.20
CA ARG A 52 11.78 -32.34 -9.46
C ARG A 52 11.05 -31.14 -8.86
N LEU A 53 11.23 -30.95 -7.56
CA LEU A 53 11.25 -29.63 -6.98
C LEU A 53 12.32 -28.92 -7.80
N SER A 54 11.91 -28.23 -8.87
CA SER A 54 12.80 -27.36 -9.63
C SER A 54 13.39 -26.41 -8.60
N PRO A 55 14.69 -26.55 -8.25
CA PRO A 55 15.28 -25.65 -7.31
C PRO A 55 15.33 -24.32 -8.04
N PHE A 56 14.58 -23.35 -7.53
CA PHE A 56 14.40 -22.01 -8.10
C PHE A 56 13.70 -22.02 -9.46
N ALA A 57 12.42 -21.62 -9.45
CA ALA A 57 11.85 -20.93 -10.60
C ALA A 57 12.71 -19.68 -10.82
N THR A 58 13.66 -19.76 -11.75
CA THR A 58 14.45 -18.60 -12.18
C THR A 58 13.44 -17.56 -12.66
N ALA A 59 13.31 -16.45 -11.93
CA ALA A 59 12.46 -15.35 -12.34
C ALA A 59 12.81 -14.98 -13.79
N SER A 60 11.80 -14.73 -14.61
CA SER A 60 12.07 -14.26 -15.97
C SER A 60 12.90 -12.97 -15.89
N PRO A 61 13.78 -12.70 -16.86
CA PRO A 61 14.60 -11.48 -16.85
C PRO A 61 13.77 -10.21 -16.61
N GLN A 62 12.56 -10.15 -17.19
CA GLN A 62 11.61 -9.04 -17.05
C GLN A 62 11.04 -8.90 -15.62
N MET A 63 10.79 -10.02 -14.92
CA MET A 63 10.36 -10.00 -13.52
C MET A 63 11.48 -9.56 -12.58
N ALA A 64 12.72 -9.96 -12.86
CA ALA A 64 13.88 -9.53 -12.09
C ALA A 64 14.17 -8.03 -12.30
N GLU A 65 14.07 -7.56 -13.54
CA GLU A 65 14.24 -6.14 -13.89
C GLU A 65 13.19 -5.24 -13.21
N SER A 66 11.91 -5.60 -13.31
CA SER A 66 10.83 -4.86 -12.64
C SER A 66 10.94 -4.90 -11.11
N ALA A 67 11.49 -5.98 -10.53
CA ALA A 67 11.79 -6.04 -9.10
C ALA A 67 12.90 -5.07 -8.68
N GLU A 68 13.98 -4.95 -9.46
CA GLU A 68 15.06 -3.98 -9.18
C GLU A 68 14.57 -2.53 -9.38
N LEU A 69 13.77 -2.26 -10.41
CA LEU A 69 13.17 -0.94 -10.60
C LEU A 69 12.28 -0.56 -9.40
N ARG A 70 11.44 -1.48 -8.91
CA ARG A 70 10.67 -1.26 -7.68
C ARG A 70 11.56 -0.96 -6.49
N ARG A 71 12.64 -1.74 -6.29
CA ARG A 71 13.60 -1.50 -5.19
C ARG A 71 14.21 -0.10 -5.28
N ARG A 72 14.70 0.30 -6.46
CA ARG A 72 15.27 1.64 -6.70
C ARG A 72 14.26 2.75 -6.47
N PHE A 73 12.99 2.54 -6.83
CA PHE A 73 11.96 3.54 -6.55
C PHE A 73 11.62 3.61 -5.06
N VAL A 74 11.34 2.49 -4.40
CA VAL A 74 10.88 2.47 -3.00
C VAL A 74 11.99 2.88 -2.02
N VAL A 75 13.21 2.37 -2.23
CA VAL A 75 14.34 2.58 -1.31
C VAL A 75 15.13 3.83 -1.67
N GLU A 76 15.54 3.97 -2.93
CA GLU A 76 16.43 5.05 -3.36
C GLU A 76 15.66 6.27 -3.88
N ARG A 77 14.32 6.19 -3.95
CA ARG A 77 13.44 7.23 -4.48
C ARG A 77 13.90 7.70 -5.86
N SER A 78 14.29 6.73 -6.71
CA SER A 78 14.82 7.00 -8.04
C SER A 78 13.73 7.49 -9.00
N PRO A 79 13.87 8.71 -9.57
CA PRO A 79 12.89 9.28 -10.51
C PRO A 79 12.90 8.56 -11.87
N GLU A 80 14.02 7.95 -12.23
CA GLU A 80 14.16 7.13 -13.44
C GLU A 80 13.37 5.84 -13.26
N ALA A 81 13.50 5.18 -12.11
CA ALA A 81 12.88 3.89 -11.87
C ALA A 81 11.35 3.94 -11.94
N ILE A 82 10.71 4.92 -11.30
CA ILE A 82 9.25 5.10 -11.41
C ILE A 82 8.81 5.48 -12.82
N ARG A 83 9.59 6.29 -13.55
CA ARG A 83 9.25 6.62 -14.95
C ARG A 83 9.29 5.39 -15.85
N THR A 84 10.31 4.55 -15.69
CA THR A 84 10.39 3.27 -16.40
C THR A 84 9.23 2.35 -16.02
N LEU A 85 8.92 2.20 -14.72
CA LEU A 85 7.76 1.41 -14.27
C LEU A 85 6.45 1.91 -14.87
N LEU A 86 6.20 3.22 -14.84
CA LEU A 86 4.98 3.82 -15.40
C LEU A 86 4.89 3.62 -16.91
N ARG A 87 6.02 3.65 -17.63
CA ARG A 87 6.06 3.53 -19.09
C ARG A 87 5.90 2.10 -19.59
N GLU A 88 6.54 1.15 -18.93
CA GLU A 88 6.70 -0.21 -19.45
C GLU A 88 5.79 -1.24 -18.76
N HIS A 89 5.31 -0.92 -17.55
CA HIS A 89 4.56 -1.87 -16.73
C HIS A 89 3.21 -1.36 -16.25
N VAL A 90 2.88 -0.09 -16.48
CA VAL A 90 1.56 0.46 -16.13
C VAL A 90 0.76 0.73 -17.39
N GLU A 91 -0.45 0.19 -17.43
CA GLU A 91 -1.37 0.33 -18.54
C GLU A 91 -2.71 0.89 -18.08
N ARG A 92 -3.41 1.60 -18.98
CA ARG A 92 -4.78 2.04 -18.71
C ARG A 92 -5.69 0.82 -18.52
N GLY A 93 -6.67 0.92 -17.63
CA GLY A 93 -7.54 -0.18 -17.25
C GLY A 93 -7.02 -1.03 -16.10
N MET A 94 -5.77 -0.85 -15.66
CA MET A 94 -5.29 -1.47 -14.42
C MET A 94 -6.08 -0.97 -13.21
N THR A 95 -6.36 -1.86 -12.29
CA THR A 95 -6.90 -1.55 -10.97
C THR A 95 -5.85 -0.86 -10.12
N LEU A 96 -6.30 -0.22 -9.03
CA LEU A 96 -5.38 0.35 -8.04
C LEU A 96 -4.43 -0.70 -7.48
N GLU A 97 -4.92 -1.91 -7.21
CA GLU A 97 -4.12 -3.02 -6.66
C GLU A 97 -3.04 -3.48 -7.64
N GLU A 98 -3.37 -3.61 -8.92
CA GLU A 98 -2.40 -3.95 -9.98
C GLU A 98 -1.31 -2.87 -10.08
N VAL A 99 -1.70 -1.59 -10.08
CA VAL A 99 -0.73 -0.48 -10.10
C VAL A 99 0.16 -0.49 -8.86
N GLN A 100 -0.39 -0.74 -7.67
CA GLN A 100 0.40 -0.84 -6.44
C GLN A 100 1.37 -2.02 -6.47
N ALA A 101 0.97 -3.15 -7.05
CA ALA A 101 1.86 -4.31 -7.23
C ALA A 101 3.01 -4.00 -8.21
N VAL A 102 2.73 -3.24 -9.27
CA VAL A 102 3.75 -2.79 -10.24
C VAL A 102 4.71 -1.78 -9.62
N LEU A 103 4.22 -0.81 -8.85
CA LEU A 103 5.05 0.24 -8.24
C LEU A 103 5.76 -0.21 -6.96
N GLY A 104 5.27 -1.28 -6.32
CA GLY A 104 5.88 -1.87 -5.12
C GLY A 104 5.56 -1.12 -3.82
N GLU A 105 4.73 -0.09 -3.86
CA GLU A 105 4.24 0.61 -2.67
C GLU A 105 2.78 1.10 -2.86
N PRO A 106 2.00 1.21 -1.77
CA PRO A 106 0.66 1.76 -1.84
C PRO A 106 0.67 3.24 -2.23
N GLY A 107 -0.28 3.64 -3.07
CA GLY A 107 -0.51 5.04 -3.39
C GLY A 107 -1.38 5.73 -2.33
N GLU A 108 -1.18 7.03 -2.14
CA GLU A 108 -1.95 7.85 -1.20
C GLU A 108 -3.12 8.55 -1.91
N ARG A 109 -4.35 8.44 -1.36
CA ARG A 109 -5.52 9.13 -1.91
C ARG A 109 -5.42 10.64 -1.69
N VAL A 110 -5.56 11.43 -2.75
CA VAL A 110 -5.54 12.90 -2.69
C VAL A 110 -6.96 13.46 -2.71
N TYR A 111 -7.50 13.92 -1.58
CA TYR A 111 -8.88 14.43 -1.53
C TYR A 111 -9.05 15.84 -2.10
N ASP A 112 -8.07 16.72 -1.94
CA ASP A 112 -8.07 18.07 -2.52
C ASP A 112 -7.40 18.07 -3.90
N ASP A 113 -8.02 17.37 -4.85
CA ASP A 113 -7.47 17.08 -6.18
C ASP A 113 -7.99 18.01 -7.30
N ALA A 114 -8.75 19.06 -6.95
CA ALA A 114 -9.39 19.96 -7.91
C ALA A 114 -8.40 20.70 -8.82
N ALA A 115 -7.24 21.09 -8.29
CA ALA A 115 -6.20 21.72 -9.10
C ALA A 115 -5.56 20.74 -10.10
N ILE A 116 -5.32 19.50 -9.68
CA ILE A 116 -4.73 18.44 -10.51
C ILE A 116 -5.67 18.10 -11.66
N LYS A 117 -6.96 17.92 -11.36
CA LYS A 117 -8.00 17.62 -12.35
C LYS A 117 -8.16 18.73 -13.39
N ARG A 118 -8.09 20.00 -12.98
CA ARG A 118 -8.14 21.13 -13.92
C ARG A 118 -6.91 21.24 -14.83
N GLY A 119 -5.77 20.68 -14.39
CA GLY A 119 -4.52 20.71 -15.14
C GLY A 119 -4.46 19.75 -16.32
N SER A 120 -5.39 18.80 -16.46
CA SER A 120 -5.40 17.84 -17.56
C SER A 120 -6.82 17.67 -18.13
N PRO A 121 -7.02 17.88 -19.45
CA PRO A 121 -8.32 17.67 -20.09
C PRO A 121 -8.72 16.18 -20.14
N LEU A 122 -7.79 15.27 -19.85
CA LEU A 122 -8.02 13.82 -19.87
C LEU A 122 -8.59 13.30 -18.54
N ILE A 123 -8.56 14.11 -17.48
CA ILE A 123 -9.03 13.74 -16.15
C ILE A 123 -10.41 14.36 -15.92
N HIS A 124 -11.39 13.52 -15.58
CA HIS A 124 -12.73 13.96 -15.25
C HIS A 124 -12.84 14.38 -13.78
N GLN A 125 -13.80 15.26 -13.46
CA GLN A 125 -13.98 15.79 -12.11
C GLN A 125 -14.32 14.72 -11.07
N ALA A 126 -15.01 13.67 -11.50
CA ALA A 126 -15.36 12.51 -10.68
C ALA A 126 -14.21 11.48 -10.51
N ASP A 127 -13.10 11.64 -11.24
CA ASP A 127 -11.99 10.69 -11.16
C ASP A 127 -11.31 10.77 -9.79
N VAL A 128 -10.78 9.64 -9.34
CA VAL A 128 -10.11 9.47 -8.06
C VAL A 128 -8.61 9.53 -8.30
N ILE A 129 -7.94 10.51 -7.69
CA ILE A 129 -6.50 10.72 -7.79
C ILE A 129 -5.74 10.04 -6.65
N TYR A 130 -4.72 9.27 -7.01
CA TYR A 130 -3.73 8.72 -6.09
C TYR A 130 -2.34 9.29 -6.39
N ARG A 131 -1.51 9.41 -5.35
CA ARG A 131 -0.16 9.95 -5.40
C ARG A 131 0.88 8.90 -5.01
N TRP A 132 1.98 8.85 -5.75
CA TRP A 132 3.21 8.16 -5.39
C TRP A 132 4.39 9.15 -5.28
N GLY A 133 5.34 8.81 -4.41
CA GLY A 133 6.47 9.69 -4.07
C GLY A 133 6.23 10.54 -2.82
N PRO A 134 6.99 11.63 -2.62
CA PRO A 134 7.91 12.23 -3.58
C PRO A 134 9.14 11.37 -3.89
N ASP A 135 9.67 11.52 -5.10
CA ASP A 135 11.00 11.00 -5.44
C ASP A 135 12.12 11.85 -4.77
N ARG A 136 13.39 11.48 -4.95
CA ARG A 136 14.53 12.21 -4.38
C ARG A 136 14.68 13.64 -4.92
N ASN A 137 13.99 13.98 -6.02
CA ASN A 137 13.95 15.33 -6.58
C ASN A 137 12.72 16.13 -6.09
N GLY A 138 11.90 15.56 -5.21
CA GLY A 138 10.68 16.17 -4.70
C GLY A 138 9.48 16.06 -5.65
N ARG A 139 9.57 15.33 -6.77
CA ARG A 139 8.45 15.18 -7.72
C ARG A 139 7.50 14.08 -7.25
N SER A 140 6.21 14.37 -7.30
CA SER A 140 5.13 13.42 -7.03
C SER A 140 4.45 13.01 -8.33
N TYR A 141 3.96 11.78 -8.38
CA TYR A 141 3.32 11.18 -9.55
C TYR A 141 1.85 10.95 -9.24
N TYR A 142 0.96 11.58 -10.02
CA TYR A 142 -0.48 11.55 -9.81
C TYR A 142 -1.15 10.69 -10.88
N LEU A 143 -1.85 9.66 -10.43
CA LEU A 143 -2.57 8.74 -11.31
C LEU A 143 -4.07 8.90 -11.04
N ALA A 144 -4.86 8.94 -12.11
CA ALA A 144 -6.30 9.11 -12.04
C ALA A 144 -7.03 7.80 -12.35
N PHE A 145 -8.00 7.47 -11.53
CA PHE A 145 -8.82 6.27 -11.63
C PHE A 145 -10.28 6.64 -11.80
N ARG A 146 -10.97 5.97 -12.72
CA ARG A 146 -12.42 6.06 -12.92
C ARG A 146 -13.01 4.68 -12.66
N GLU A 147 -14.01 4.61 -11.79
CA GLU A 147 -14.69 3.34 -11.48
C GLU A 147 -13.70 2.22 -11.07
N GLY A 148 -12.63 2.60 -10.34
CA GLY A 148 -11.60 1.67 -9.88
C GLY A 148 -10.55 1.28 -10.93
N LYS A 149 -10.58 1.89 -12.13
CA LYS A 149 -9.70 1.58 -13.25
C LYS A 149 -8.84 2.78 -13.64
N LEU A 150 -7.56 2.55 -13.94
CA LEU A 150 -6.61 3.59 -14.29
C LEU A 150 -6.98 4.21 -15.64
N VAL A 151 -7.22 5.52 -15.66
CA VAL A 151 -7.56 6.26 -16.89
C VAL A 151 -6.44 7.18 -17.35
N HIS A 152 -5.60 7.66 -16.43
CA HIS A 152 -4.54 8.62 -16.74
C HIS A 152 -3.34 8.50 -15.79
N PHE A 153 -2.14 8.63 -16.33
CA PHE A 153 -0.87 8.67 -15.61
C PHE A 153 0.20 9.42 -16.43
N PRO A 154 1.21 10.03 -15.79
CA PRO A 154 2.33 10.66 -16.48
C PRO A 154 3.36 9.59 -16.92
N ALA A 155 3.53 9.40 -18.23
CA ALA A 155 4.44 8.38 -18.79
C ALA A 155 5.77 8.98 -19.34
N ASP A 156 5.91 10.29 -19.18
CA ASP A 156 6.92 11.18 -19.75
C ASP A 156 8.20 11.33 -18.88
#